data_AF-A0A7S0YQI0-F1
#
_entry.id   AF-A0A7S0YQI0-F1
#
_cell.length_a   1.000
_cell.length_b   1.000
_cell.length_c   1.000
_cell.angle_alpha   90.00
_cell.angle_beta   90.00
_cell.angle_gamma   90.00
#
_symmetry.space_group_name_H-M   'P 1'
#
loop_
_entity.id
_entity.type
_entity.pdbx_description
1 polymer ?
#
loop_
_entity_poly.entity_id
_entity_poly.type
_entity_poly.pdbx_seq_one_letter_code
_entity_poly.pdbx_strand_id
1 'polypeptide(L)'
;RGNTINNNNNNNNANNNNSNSGGGGGEASVHARVLPSALQIFLRIRASLSRCAQIVSRGRPLLELGGAFKDVLRSYQRNLTNRLPPFDPLALSAPESVAGSKTWFVRLDPIDRRVIPRLQATAEYCRETVEGLYEAMKKELKPAFAERLNLDAEESAFAKLSFDCITVMSLAVNTQLDPILQQMLQYRYDKVIDSGAESPFVSNFSDALDDILPDLSAGLDEASFSFLLDKMARFFIPRLHDLILRLRNLAHVGIAQLIVDVDKIKKILVDLPSRAGPGAVYDADNVAVSGRAKLLSGGEGG
;
A
#
# COMPACT_ATOMS: atom_id res chain seq x y z
N ARG A 1 -7.43 73.16 10.35
CA ARG A 1 -8.38 72.03 10.26
C ARG A 1 -7.67 70.80 10.82
N GLY A 2 -8.12 70.25 11.94
CA GLY A 2 -7.81 68.88 12.40
C GLY A 2 -6.87 68.77 13.62
N ASN A 3 -7.45 68.43 14.77
CA ASN A 3 -6.84 68.21 16.08
C ASN A 3 -5.97 66.93 16.17
N THR A 4 -4.88 67.04 16.95
CA THR A 4 -4.54 66.28 18.18
C THR A 4 -5.19 64.90 18.44
N ILE A 5 -4.38 63.88 18.77
CA ILE A 5 -4.39 63.07 20.02
C ILE A 5 -3.72 61.70 19.82
N ASN A 6 -2.66 61.45 20.61
CA ASN A 6 -2.30 60.22 21.33
C ASN A 6 -3.11 58.94 21.06
N ASN A 7 -2.44 57.80 20.87
CA ASN A 7 -2.62 56.68 21.81
C ASN A 7 -1.63 55.53 21.65
N ASN A 8 -1.17 55.09 22.83
CA ASN A 8 -0.62 53.80 23.17
C ASN A 8 -1.44 52.60 22.64
N ASN A 9 -0.73 51.51 22.33
CA ASN A 9 -1.02 50.11 22.67
C ASN A 9 0.18 49.31 22.15
N ASN A 10 1.18 48.92 22.94
CA ASN A 10 1.19 48.03 24.10
C ASN A 10 0.38 46.74 23.92
N ASN A 11 1.11 45.61 24.00
CA ASN A 11 0.71 44.28 24.44
C ASN A 11 -0.43 43.54 23.70
N ASN A 12 -0.09 42.45 23.00
CA ASN A 12 0.06 41.16 23.69
C ASN A 12 0.55 40.04 22.78
N ASN A 13 1.62 39.41 23.26
CA ASN A 13 1.97 38.02 23.05
C ASN A 13 0.74 37.12 23.33
N ALA A 14 0.32 36.33 22.35
CA ALA A 14 -0.48 35.13 22.56
C ALA A 14 0.09 34.02 21.69
N ASN A 15 1.28 33.59 22.12
CA ASN A 15 1.65 32.19 22.26
C ASN A 15 0.41 31.27 22.25
N ASN A 16 0.31 30.39 21.25
CA ASN A 16 -0.47 29.17 21.42
C ASN A 16 0.26 28.00 20.74
N ASN A 17 1.25 27.50 21.48
CA ASN A 17 1.58 26.10 21.68
C ASN A 17 1.03 25.13 20.62
N ASN A 18 1.86 24.82 19.62
CA ASN A 18 1.90 23.46 19.09
C ASN A 18 3.14 22.79 19.68
N SER A 19 3.04 22.34 20.92
CA SER A 19 3.98 21.38 21.48
C SER A 19 3.72 20.01 20.83
N ASN A 20 4.22 19.85 19.60
CA ASN A 20 4.44 18.53 19.00
C ASN A 20 5.87 18.11 19.34
N SER A 21 6.06 17.58 20.55
CA SER A 21 7.31 16.96 20.96
C SER A 21 7.21 15.45 20.73
N GLY A 22 7.93 14.95 19.73
CA GLY A 22 8.36 13.55 19.61
C GLY A 22 7.82 12.81 18.38
N GLY A 23 8.58 12.80 17.27
CA GLY A 23 8.28 11.92 16.14
C GLY A 23 8.80 12.34 14.75
N GLY A 24 9.92 13.05 14.64
CA GLY A 24 10.39 13.69 13.40
C GLY A 24 10.84 12.77 12.24
N GLY A 25 10.70 11.45 12.33
CA GLY A 25 11.04 10.52 11.24
C GLY A 25 9.85 10.01 10.43
N GLY A 26 8.63 10.05 10.99
CA GLY A 26 7.44 9.43 10.38
C GLY A 26 6.74 10.28 9.33
N GLU A 27 6.55 11.58 9.60
CA GLU A 27 5.74 12.46 8.75
C GLU A 27 6.37 12.73 7.37
N ALA A 28 7.70 12.85 7.29
CA ALA A 28 8.42 13.03 6.02
C ALA A 28 8.31 11.78 5.12
N SER A 29 8.31 10.59 5.71
CA SER A 29 8.15 9.30 5.02
C SER A 29 6.72 9.09 4.49
N VAL A 30 5.70 9.55 5.22
CA VAL A 30 4.31 9.52 4.74
C VAL A 30 4.13 10.45 3.54
N HIS A 31 4.64 11.68 3.62
CA HIS A 31 4.55 12.64 2.51
C HIS A 31 5.33 12.20 1.25
N ALA A 32 6.39 11.41 1.40
CA ALA A 32 7.11 10.84 0.25
C ALA A 32 6.34 9.70 -0.45
N ARG A 33 5.48 8.98 0.27
CA ARG A 33 4.70 7.84 -0.24
C ARG A 33 3.35 8.24 -0.83
N VAL A 34 2.78 9.35 -0.36
CA VAL A 34 1.48 9.88 -0.80
C VAL A 34 1.63 10.74 -2.06
N LEU A 35 0.66 10.63 -2.99
CA LEU A 35 0.64 11.45 -4.19
C LEU A 35 0.45 12.94 -3.85
N PRO A 36 1.26 13.85 -4.43
CA PRO A 36 1.12 15.29 -4.20
C PRO A 36 -0.27 15.84 -4.56
N SER A 37 -0.96 15.20 -5.51
CA SER A 37 -2.32 15.56 -5.91
C SER A 37 -3.33 15.47 -4.76
N ALA A 38 -3.20 14.46 -3.89
CA ALA A 38 -4.10 14.30 -2.74
C ALA A 38 -3.93 15.48 -1.77
N LEU A 39 -2.68 15.81 -1.44
CA LEU A 39 -2.36 16.95 -0.57
C LEU A 39 -2.94 18.26 -1.11
N GLN A 40 -2.76 18.53 -2.40
CA GLN A 40 -3.28 19.75 -3.03
C GLN A 40 -4.80 19.83 -2.99
N ILE A 41 -5.52 18.73 -3.19
CA ILE A 41 -6.98 18.68 -3.11
C ILE A 41 -7.44 19.03 -1.70
N PHE A 42 -6.89 18.38 -0.66
CA PHE A 42 -7.29 18.65 0.72
C PHE A 42 -6.91 20.05 1.19
N LEU A 43 -5.76 20.58 0.78
CA LEU A 43 -5.36 21.96 1.06
C LEU A 43 -6.36 22.96 0.45
N ARG A 44 -6.76 22.76 -0.81
CA ARG A 44 -7.75 23.62 -1.48
C ARG A 44 -9.13 23.52 -0.83
N ILE A 45 -9.55 22.32 -0.44
CA ILE A 45 -10.82 22.10 0.28
C ILE A 45 -10.80 22.85 1.62
N ARG A 46 -9.75 22.65 2.44
CA ARG A 46 -9.61 23.35 3.74
C ARG A 46 -9.56 24.86 3.60
N ALA A 47 -8.80 25.39 2.63
CA ALA A 47 -8.75 26.83 2.36
C ALA A 47 -10.12 27.39 1.96
N SER A 48 -10.88 26.63 1.16
CA SER A 48 -12.23 27.02 0.75
C SER A 48 -13.21 26.98 1.92
N LEU A 49 -13.13 25.95 2.77
CA LEU A 49 -13.94 25.82 3.99
C LEU A 49 -13.69 27.01 4.93
N SER A 50 -12.43 27.32 5.24
CA SER A 50 -12.05 28.43 6.12
C SER A 50 -12.55 29.77 5.58
N ARG A 51 -12.38 30.03 4.28
CA ARG A 51 -12.87 31.26 3.64
C ARG A 51 -14.39 31.39 3.71
N CYS A 52 -15.13 30.32 3.45
CA CYS A 52 -16.60 30.35 3.47
C CYS A 52 -17.16 30.47 4.90
N ALA A 53 -16.50 29.85 5.89
CA ALA A 53 -16.83 30.01 7.29
C ALA A 53 -16.64 31.45 7.79
N GLN A 54 -15.61 32.15 7.30
CA GLN A 54 -15.32 33.54 7.65
C GLN A 54 -16.22 34.56 6.96
N ILE A 55 -16.59 34.35 5.68
CA ILE A 55 -17.18 35.40 4.83
C ILE A 55 -18.70 35.23 4.61
N VAL A 56 -19.19 34.00 4.42
CA VAL A 56 -20.47 33.81 3.70
C VAL A 56 -21.65 33.45 4.61
N SER A 57 -21.46 32.66 5.68
CA SER A 57 -22.43 32.27 6.74
C SER A 57 -22.35 30.76 7.05
N ARG A 58 -22.47 30.39 8.34
CA ARG A 58 -22.41 29.01 8.89
C ARG A 58 -23.68 28.17 8.68
N GLY A 59 -24.50 28.50 7.68
CA GLY A 59 -25.83 27.93 7.43
C GLY A 59 -25.88 27.00 6.21
N ARG A 60 -27.00 27.08 5.46
CA ARG A 60 -27.26 26.33 4.23
C ARG A 60 -26.13 26.37 3.17
N PRO A 61 -25.50 27.52 2.88
CA PRO A 61 -24.43 27.60 1.88
C PRO A 61 -23.20 26.73 2.21
N LEU A 62 -22.87 26.60 3.51
CA LEU A 62 -21.77 25.76 3.97
C LEU A 62 -22.10 24.27 3.83
N LEU A 63 -23.37 23.90 3.97
CA LEU A 63 -23.85 22.54 3.73
C LEU A 63 -23.79 22.18 2.24
N GLU A 64 -24.20 23.09 1.35
CA GLU A 64 -24.11 22.90 -0.11
C GLU A 64 -22.66 22.81 -0.58
N LEU A 65 -21.77 23.63 -0.03
CA LEU A 65 -20.33 23.53 -0.27
C LEU A 65 -19.78 22.16 0.19
N GLY A 66 -20.26 21.66 1.31
CA GLY A 66 -19.94 20.30 1.77
C GLY A 66 -20.36 19.21 0.79
N GLY A 67 -21.52 19.38 0.14
CA GLY A 67 -21.95 18.52 -0.97
C GLY A 67 -20.95 18.55 -2.13
N ALA A 68 -20.53 19.74 -2.56
CA ALA A 68 -19.54 19.88 -3.62
C ALA A 68 -18.18 19.23 -3.28
N PHE A 69 -17.75 19.30 -2.01
CA PHE A 69 -16.53 18.62 -1.57
C PHE A 69 -16.65 17.09 -1.68
N LYS A 70 -17.82 16.52 -1.36
CA LYS A 70 -18.06 15.08 -1.57
C LYS A 70 -17.92 14.68 -3.03
N ASP A 71 -18.53 15.46 -3.93
CA ASP A 71 -18.47 15.16 -5.37
C ASP A 71 -17.03 15.19 -5.90
N VAL A 72 -16.22 16.16 -5.45
CA VAL A 72 -14.79 16.24 -5.78
C VAL A 72 -14.03 15.04 -5.24
N LEU A 73 -14.24 14.65 -3.98
CA LEU A 73 -13.59 13.49 -3.36
C LEU A 73 -13.98 12.19 -4.05
N ARG A 74 -15.26 12.02 -4.41
CA ARG A 74 -15.75 10.87 -5.18
C ARG A 74 -15.14 10.81 -6.58
N SER A 75 -15.06 11.94 -7.26
CA SER A 75 -14.42 12.01 -8.57
C SER A 75 -12.94 11.66 -8.47
N TYR A 76 -12.24 12.15 -7.44
CA TYR A 76 -10.85 11.80 -7.20
C TYR A 76 -10.66 10.30 -6.93
N GLN A 77 -11.46 9.72 -6.03
CA GLN A 77 -11.43 8.29 -5.72
C GLN A 77 -11.67 7.42 -6.97
N ARG A 78 -12.64 7.79 -7.83
CA ARG A 78 -12.88 7.09 -9.11
C ARG A 78 -11.68 7.17 -10.04
N ASN A 79 -11.06 8.36 -10.16
CA ASN A 79 -9.87 8.53 -10.99
C ASN A 79 -8.70 7.67 -10.49
N LEU A 80 -8.52 7.53 -9.18
CA LEU A 80 -7.51 6.62 -8.62
C LEU A 80 -7.85 5.15 -8.90
N THR A 81 -9.12 4.77 -8.77
CA THR A 81 -9.59 3.40 -9.06
C THR A 81 -9.35 3.03 -10.52
N ASN A 82 -9.57 3.95 -11.45
CA ASN A 82 -9.32 3.73 -12.88
C ASN A 82 -7.83 3.55 -13.23
N ARG A 83 -6.91 3.83 -12.30
CA ARG A 83 -5.48 3.53 -12.46
C ARG A 83 -5.13 2.10 -12.04
N LEU A 84 -6.03 1.39 -11.37
CA LEU A 84 -5.81 -0.01 -11.03
C LEU A 84 -6.04 -0.89 -12.25
N PRO A 85 -5.19 -1.93 -12.46
CA PRO A 85 -5.48 -2.98 -13.42
C PRO A 85 -6.85 -3.61 -13.14
N PRO A 86 -7.58 -4.06 -14.17
CA PRO A 86 -8.82 -4.79 -13.95
C PRO A 86 -8.52 -6.08 -13.17
N PHE A 87 -9.28 -6.30 -12.11
CA PHE A 87 -9.21 -7.50 -11.28
C PHE A 87 -10.61 -7.92 -10.87
N ASP A 88 -10.79 -9.21 -10.61
CA ASP A 88 -12.01 -9.73 -10.00
C ASP A 88 -11.83 -9.76 -8.47
N PRO A 89 -12.57 -8.98 -7.68
CA PRO A 89 -12.45 -8.99 -6.22
C PRO A 89 -12.79 -10.35 -5.60
N LEU A 90 -13.57 -11.19 -6.29
CA LEU A 90 -13.93 -12.54 -5.85
C LEU A 90 -12.88 -13.58 -6.23
N ALA A 91 -11.86 -13.21 -7.00
CA ALA A 91 -10.76 -14.08 -7.38
C ALA A 91 -10.07 -14.72 -6.17
N LEU A 92 -9.94 -13.98 -5.06
CA LEU A 92 -9.26 -14.45 -3.85
C LEU A 92 -10.07 -15.49 -3.04
N SER A 93 -11.37 -15.63 -3.32
CA SER A 93 -12.31 -16.46 -2.55
C SER A 93 -13.00 -17.54 -3.38
N ALA A 94 -12.74 -17.61 -4.69
CA ALA A 94 -13.32 -18.61 -5.57
C ALA A 94 -12.55 -19.94 -5.49
N PRO A 95 -13.21 -21.09 -5.24
CA PRO A 95 -12.59 -22.40 -5.39
C PRO A 95 -12.18 -22.65 -6.86
N GLU A 96 -11.01 -23.26 -7.09
CA GLU A 96 -10.42 -23.54 -8.42
C GLU A 96 -11.30 -24.43 -9.34
N SER A 97 -12.50 -24.87 -8.92
CA SER A 97 -13.38 -25.79 -9.65
C SER A 97 -14.05 -25.20 -10.90
N VAL A 98 -13.81 -23.92 -11.23
CA VAL A 98 -14.16 -23.34 -12.54
C VAL A 98 -12.92 -23.32 -13.43
N ALA A 99 -12.52 -24.50 -13.88
CA ALA A 99 -11.45 -24.73 -14.84
C ALA A 99 -11.68 -23.90 -16.12
N GLY A 100 -11.06 -22.72 -16.20
CA GLY A 100 -11.07 -21.86 -17.39
C GLY A 100 -11.01 -20.36 -17.12
N SER A 101 -11.41 -19.89 -15.93
CA SER A 101 -11.43 -18.45 -15.65
C SER A 101 -10.09 -17.98 -15.12
N LYS A 102 -9.22 -17.44 -15.99
CA LYS A 102 -8.00 -16.71 -15.62
C LYS A 102 -8.32 -15.34 -14.98
N THR A 103 -9.39 -15.23 -14.19
CA THR A 103 -9.87 -13.95 -13.61
C THR A 103 -8.98 -13.44 -12.47
N TRP A 104 -8.14 -14.30 -11.92
CA TRP A 104 -7.19 -13.97 -10.86
C TRP A 104 -5.78 -13.65 -11.37
N PHE A 105 -5.51 -13.86 -12.67
CA PHE A 105 -4.21 -13.56 -13.28
C PHE A 105 -4.05 -12.06 -13.45
N VAL A 106 -3.30 -11.45 -12.55
CA VAL A 106 -2.92 -10.05 -12.62
C VAL A 106 -1.42 -9.99 -12.89
N ARG A 107 -1.04 -9.33 -13.99
CA ARG A 107 0.38 -9.04 -14.27
C ARG A 107 0.62 -7.57 -14.02
N LEU A 108 1.60 -7.28 -13.18
CA LEU A 108 2.04 -5.92 -12.91
C LEU A 108 3.32 -5.66 -13.68
N ASP A 109 3.28 -4.62 -14.52
CA ASP A 109 4.48 -4.08 -15.11
C ASP A 109 5.37 -3.43 -14.02
N PRO A 110 6.69 -3.27 -14.26
CA PRO A 110 7.60 -2.69 -13.26
C PRO A 110 7.16 -1.31 -12.75
N ILE A 111 6.45 -0.54 -13.59
CA ILE A 111 5.88 0.75 -13.22
C ILE A 111 4.73 0.56 -12.22
N ASP A 112 3.83 -0.38 -12.48
CA ASP A 112 2.66 -0.63 -11.64
C ASP A 112 3.05 -1.19 -10.27
N ARG A 113 4.13 -1.98 -10.20
CA ARG A 113 4.73 -2.46 -8.93
C ARG A 113 5.12 -1.30 -8.00
N ARG A 114 5.43 -0.12 -8.55
CA ARG A 114 5.81 1.07 -7.77
C ARG A 114 4.65 2.04 -7.56
N VAL A 115 3.71 2.08 -8.51
CA VAL A 115 2.56 3.01 -8.47
C VAL A 115 1.45 2.51 -7.54
N ILE A 116 1.13 1.21 -7.57
CA ILE A 116 0.02 0.65 -6.79
C ILE A 116 0.25 0.77 -5.26
N PRO A 117 1.44 0.48 -4.71
CA PRO A 117 1.74 0.77 -3.31
C PRO A 117 1.51 2.23 -2.92
N ARG A 118 1.90 3.18 -3.78
CA ARG A 118 1.68 4.62 -3.53
C ARG A 118 0.21 5.01 -3.64
N LEU A 119 -0.56 4.36 -4.53
CA LEU A 119 -2.00 4.53 -4.59
C LEU A 119 -2.67 4.04 -3.32
N GLN A 120 -2.23 2.90 -2.77
CA GLN A 120 -2.70 2.39 -1.48
C GLN A 120 -2.41 3.39 -0.35
N ALA A 121 -1.17 3.83 -0.21
CA ALA A 121 -0.78 4.83 0.80
C ALA A 121 -1.57 6.14 0.65
N THR A 122 -1.82 6.56 -0.59
CA THR A 122 -2.64 7.74 -0.89
C THR A 122 -4.09 7.54 -0.51
N ALA A 123 -4.66 6.36 -0.77
CA ALA A 123 -6.04 6.04 -0.40
C ALA A 123 -6.20 6.04 1.12
N GLU A 124 -5.23 5.49 1.86
CA GLU A 124 -5.22 5.49 3.31
C GLU A 124 -5.14 6.92 3.88
N TYR A 125 -4.21 7.73 3.35
CA TYR A 125 -4.12 9.15 3.70
C TYR A 125 -5.41 9.91 3.42
N CYS A 126 -6.06 9.67 2.27
CA CYS A 126 -7.34 10.29 1.95
C CYS A 126 -8.43 9.88 2.95
N ARG A 127 -8.47 8.60 3.36
CA ARG A 127 -9.42 8.08 4.35
C ARG A 127 -9.30 8.84 5.68
N GLU A 128 -8.10 8.90 6.23
CA GLU A 128 -7.81 9.61 7.49
C GLU A 128 -8.09 11.12 7.38
N THR A 129 -7.74 11.73 6.24
CA THR A 129 -7.94 13.17 6.04
C THR A 129 -9.41 13.54 5.86
N VAL A 130 -10.24 12.65 5.29
CA VAL A 130 -11.70 12.83 5.19
C VAL A 130 -12.35 12.84 6.56
N GLU A 131 -11.94 11.95 7.47
CA GLU A 131 -12.41 11.95 8.86
C GLU A 131 -12.10 13.28 9.55
N GLY A 132 -10.84 13.75 9.47
CA GLY A 132 -10.45 15.04 10.03
C GLY A 132 -11.16 16.24 9.37
N LEU A 133 -11.44 16.17 8.07
CA LEU A 133 -12.21 17.19 7.36
C LEU A 133 -13.67 17.24 7.83
N TYR A 134 -14.29 16.08 8.03
CA TYR A 134 -15.66 15.98 8.53
C TYR A 134 -15.81 16.68 9.88
N GLU A 135 -14.91 16.40 10.83
CA GLU A 135 -14.92 17.04 12.14
C GLU A 135 -14.68 18.55 12.06
N ALA A 136 -13.79 19.00 11.18
CA ALA A 136 -13.57 20.43 10.95
C ALA A 136 -14.83 21.13 10.38
N MET A 137 -15.51 20.49 9.43
CA MET A 137 -16.76 21.02 8.86
C MET A 137 -17.87 21.06 9.92
N LYS A 138 -18.01 19.99 10.72
CA LYS A 138 -19.02 19.89 11.76
C LYS A 138 -18.89 21.00 12.82
N LYS A 139 -17.67 21.38 13.18
CA LYS A 139 -17.38 22.49 14.12
C LYS A 139 -17.78 23.87 13.58
N GLU A 140 -17.65 24.08 12.27
CA GLU A 140 -18.01 25.35 11.63
C GLU A 140 -19.51 25.46 11.29
N LEU A 141 -20.24 24.35 11.20
CA LEU A 141 -21.69 24.34 10.95
C LEU A 141 -22.52 24.64 12.20
N LYS A 142 -23.66 25.30 12.02
CA LYS A 142 -24.70 25.37 13.05
C LYS A 142 -25.28 23.98 13.34
N PRO A 143 -25.66 23.67 14.60
CA PRO A 143 -26.09 22.32 15.02
C PRO A 143 -27.26 21.77 14.19
N ALA A 144 -28.21 22.62 13.77
CA ALA A 144 -29.35 22.23 12.93
C ALA A 144 -28.97 21.71 11.52
N PHE A 145 -27.77 22.04 11.03
CA PHE A 145 -27.26 21.57 9.73
C PHE A 145 -26.13 20.54 9.87
N ALA A 146 -25.49 20.48 11.04
CA ALA A 146 -24.42 19.53 11.33
C ALA A 146 -24.89 18.06 11.26
N GLU A 147 -26.12 17.76 11.71
CA GLU A 147 -26.70 16.41 11.65
C GLU A 147 -26.98 15.93 10.21
N ARG A 148 -27.04 16.85 9.24
CA ARG A 148 -27.28 16.51 7.83
C ARG A 148 -25.99 16.24 7.05
N LEU A 149 -24.84 16.55 7.64
CA LEU A 149 -23.55 16.27 7.05
C LEU A 149 -23.10 14.86 7.45
N ASN A 150 -22.72 14.06 6.47
CA ASN A 150 -22.18 12.71 6.65
C ASN A 150 -21.14 12.49 5.56
N LEU A 151 -19.91 12.07 5.89
CA LEU A 151 -18.86 11.72 4.92
C LEU A 151 -18.44 10.23 4.98
N ASP A 152 -19.18 9.40 5.70
CA ASP A 152 -18.89 7.97 5.92
C ASP A 152 -18.81 7.22 4.58
N ALA A 153 -19.62 7.63 3.61
CA ALA A 153 -19.67 7.00 2.30
C ALA A 153 -18.39 7.30 1.49
N GLU A 154 -17.83 8.51 1.62
CA GLU A 154 -16.55 8.90 0.99
C GLU A 154 -15.38 8.21 1.68
N GLU A 155 -15.38 8.15 3.01
CA GLU A 155 -14.40 7.42 3.80
C GLU A 155 -14.38 5.92 3.41
N SER A 156 -15.55 5.29 3.38
CA SER A 156 -15.72 3.89 2.97
C SER A 156 -15.23 3.64 1.55
N ALA A 157 -15.33 4.62 0.65
CA ALA A 157 -14.84 4.50 -0.72
C ALA A 157 -13.31 4.51 -0.81
N PHE A 158 -12.64 5.34 -0.01
CA PHE A 158 -11.18 5.34 0.08
C PHE A 158 -10.67 4.08 0.82
N ALA A 159 -11.37 3.63 1.86
CA ALA A 159 -11.07 2.36 2.52
C ALA A 159 -11.16 1.18 1.55
N LYS A 160 -12.23 1.14 0.72
CA LYS A 160 -12.37 0.13 -0.33
C LYS A 160 -11.23 0.21 -1.34
N LEU A 161 -10.85 1.40 -1.80
CA LEU A 161 -9.72 1.57 -2.72
C LEU A 161 -8.41 1.07 -2.12
N SER A 162 -8.12 1.38 -0.85
CA SER A 162 -6.94 0.88 -0.13
C SER A 162 -6.92 -0.66 -0.12
N PHE A 163 -8.06 -1.28 0.20
CA PHE A 163 -8.21 -2.73 0.17
C PHE A 163 -8.06 -3.34 -1.24
N ASP A 164 -8.65 -2.70 -2.26
CA ASP A 164 -8.58 -3.12 -3.65
C ASP A 164 -7.12 -3.12 -4.15
N CYS A 165 -6.33 -2.09 -3.82
CA CYS A 165 -4.90 -2.05 -4.14
C CYS A 165 -4.14 -3.25 -3.57
N ILE A 166 -4.36 -3.58 -2.30
CA ILE A 166 -3.69 -4.72 -1.63
C ILE A 166 -4.12 -6.05 -2.23
N THR A 167 -5.40 -6.15 -2.61
CA THR A 167 -5.93 -7.32 -3.32
C THR A 167 -5.24 -7.51 -4.67
N VAL A 168 -5.10 -6.46 -5.47
CA VAL A 168 -4.39 -6.49 -6.77
C VAL A 168 -2.93 -6.89 -6.59
N MET A 169 -2.22 -6.32 -5.62
CA MET A 169 -0.83 -6.69 -5.32
C MET A 169 -0.70 -8.16 -4.91
N SER A 170 -1.60 -8.65 -4.06
CA SER A 170 -1.63 -10.07 -3.64
C SER A 170 -1.85 -11.01 -4.83
N LEU A 171 -2.79 -10.68 -5.71
CA LEU A 171 -3.07 -11.44 -6.93
C LEU A 171 -1.86 -11.46 -7.88
N ALA A 172 -1.15 -10.34 -8.00
CA ALA A 172 0.03 -10.23 -8.84
C ALA A 172 1.18 -11.13 -8.37
N VAL A 173 1.47 -11.12 -7.06
CA VAL A 173 2.48 -12.02 -6.48
C VAL A 173 2.09 -13.48 -6.73
N ASN A 174 0.84 -13.84 -6.45
CA ASN A 174 0.36 -15.21 -6.65
C ASN A 174 0.35 -15.65 -8.13
N THR A 175 0.15 -14.70 -9.06
CA THR A 175 0.27 -14.92 -10.50
C THR A 175 1.71 -15.25 -10.89
N GLN A 176 2.69 -14.59 -10.29
CA GLN A 176 4.10 -14.87 -10.52
C GLN A 176 4.54 -16.22 -9.94
N LEU A 177 3.92 -16.67 -8.85
CA LEU A 177 4.19 -17.97 -8.21
C LEU A 177 3.52 -19.15 -8.93
N ASP A 178 2.46 -18.92 -9.72
CA ASP A 178 1.73 -19.95 -10.45
C ASP A 178 2.60 -20.87 -11.33
N PRO A 179 3.47 -20.37 -12.23
CA PRO A 179 4.30 -21.25 -13.05
C PRO A 179 5.24 -22.13 -12.22
N ILE A 180 5.62 -21.69 -11.03
CA ILE A 180 6.51 -22.43 -10.12
C ILE A 180 5.74 -23.58 -9.47
N LEU A 181 4.49 -23.34 -9.08
CA LEU A 181 3.58 -24.40 -8.65
C LEU A 181 3.35 -25.44 -9.77
N GLN A 182 3.21 -25.00 -11.02
CA GLN A 182 3.11 -25.94 -12.15
C GLN A 182 4.39 -26.78 -12.35
N GLN A 183 5.58 -26.23 -12.09
CA GLN A 183 6.83 -26.99 -12.11
C GLN A 183 6.83 -28.08 -11.03
N MET A 184 6.29 -27.79 -9.84
CA MET A 184 6.15 -28.77 -8.76
C MET A 184 5.27 -29.96 -9.17
N LEU A 185 4.16 -29.73 -9.90
CA LEU A 185 3.32 -30.82 -10.43
C LEU A 185 4.04 -31.69 -11.47
N GLN A 186 4.91 -31.08 -12.28
CA GLN A 186 5.64 -31.77 -13.34
C GLN A 186 6.91 -32.46 -12.84
N TYR A 187 7.31 -32.22 -11.60
CA TYR A 187 8.52 -32.79 -11.03
C TYR A 187 8.39 -34.30 -10.86
N ARG A 188 9.41 -35.04 -11.33
CA ARG A 188 9.41 -36.51 -11.33
C ARG A 188 9.89 -37.05 -9.98
N TYR A 189 9.02 -36.98 -8.97
CA TYR A 189 9.27 -37.54 -7.63
C TYR A 189 9.60 -39.03 -7.62
N ASP A 190 9.15 -39.77 -8.64
CA ASP A 190 9.41 -41.21 -8.81
C ASP A 190 10.88 -41.55 -9.14
N LYS A 191 11.63 -40.58 -9.69
CA LYS A 191 13.03 -40.78 -10.13
C LYS A 191 14.05 -40.15 -9.20
N VAL A 192 13.64 -39.70 -8.02
CA VAL A 192 14.54 -39.09 -7.04
C VAL A 192 15.33 -40.21 -6.35
N ILE A 193 16.65 -40.22 -6.56
CA ILE A 193 17.58 -41.24 -6.04
C ILE A 193 18.15 -40.81 -4.69
N ASP A 194 18.48 -39.53 -4.54
CA ASP A 194 18.98 -38.94 -3.29
C ASP A 194 18.08 -37.78 -2.85
N SER A 195 17.75 -37.76 -1.56
CA SER A 195 17.00 -36.69 -0.89
C SER A 195 17.95 -35.77 -0.12
N GLY A 196 17.79 -34.45 -0.23
CA GLY A 196 18.51 -33.48 0.60
C GLY A 196 19.07 -32.27 -0.15
N ALA A 197 19.24 -32.37 -1.47
CA ALA A 197 19.51 -31.21 -2.31
C ALA A 197 18.23 -30.40 -2.53
N GLU A 198 18.35 -29.08 -2.68
CA GLU A 198 17.20 -28.24 -2.99
C GLU A 198 16.64 -28.54 -4.37
N SER A 199 15.33 -28.76 -4.45
CA SER A 199 14.67 -28.84 -5.75
C SER A 199 14.68 -27.47 -6.44
N PRO A 200 14.87 -27.42 -7.77
CA PRO A 200 15.02 -26.15 -8.50
C PRO A 200 13.79 -25.24 -8.40
N PHE A 201 12.60 -25.80 -8.17
CA PHE A 201 11.39 -25.00 -7.97
C PHE A 201 11.40 -24.19 -6.66
N VAL A 202 12.12 -24.66 -5.62
CA VAL A 202 12.23 -23.94 -4.33
C VAL A 202 13.12 -22.71 -4.48
N SER A 203 14.23 -22.82 -5.22
CA SER A 203 15.06 -21.67 -5.58
C SER A 203 14.28 -20.67 -6.42
N ASN A 204 13.60 -21.14 -7.48
CA ASN A 204 12.76 -20.29 -8.32
C ASN A 204 11.66 -19.58 -7.51
N PHE A 205 11.09 -20.25 -6.50
CA PHE A 205 10.10 -19.68 -5.59
C PHE A 205 10.68 -18.52 -4.78
N SER A 206 11.87 -18.72 -4.20
CA SER A 206 12.60 -17.67 -3.49
C SER A 206 12.91 -16.49 -4.42
N ASP A 207 13.46 -16.75 -5.60
CA ASP A 207 13.87 -15.73 -6.57
C ASP A 207 12.68 -14.90 -7.06
N ALA A 208 11.52 -15.53 -7.28
CA ALA A 208 10.30 -14.84 -7.69
C ALA A 208 9.76 -13.89 -6.61
N LEU A 209 9.89 -14.25 -5.34
CA LEU A 209 9.47 -13.39 -4.23
C LEU A 209 10.45 -12.22 -4.05
N ASP A 210 11.74 -12.46 -4.15
CA ASP A 210 12.78 -11.43 -4.11
C ASP A 210 12.69 -10.43 -5.27
N ASP A 211 12.19 -10.85 -6.43
CA ASP A 211 11.99 -9.96 -7.58
C ASP A 211 10.84 -8.97 -7.37
N ILE A 212 9.72 -9.40 -6.80
CA ILE A 212 8.49 -8.58 -6.73
C ILE A 212 8.31 -7.87 -5.39
N LEU A 213 8.62 -8.51 -4.25
CA LEU A 213 8.27 -7.98 -2.93
C LEU A 213 9.01 -6.69 -2.56
N PRO A 214 10.31 -6.49 -2.87
CA PRO A 214 11.00 -5.24 -2.55
C PRO A 214 10.42 -4.02 -3.25
N ASP A 215 10.03 -4.15 -4.53
CA ASP A 215 9.38 -3.06 -5.27
C ASP A 215 8.01 -2.71 -4.66
N LEU A 216 7.26 -3.71 -4.21
CA LEU A 216 5.96 -3.51 -3.56
C LEU A 216 6.11 -2.90 -2.15
N SER A 217 7.08 -3.36 -1.36
CA SER A 217 7.27 -2.92 0.02
C SER A 217 7.79 -1.49 0.14
N ALA A 218 8.58 -1.02 -0.84
CA ALA A 218 9.13 0.34 -0.85
C ALA A 218 8.06 1.45 -0.76
N GLY A 219 6.83 1.20 -1.22
CA GLY A 219 5.73 2.16 -1.17
C GLY A 219 4.73 1.97 -0.03
N LEU A 220 4.90 0.92 0.80
CA LEU A 220 3.97 0.56 1.87
C LEU A 220 4.52 0.92 3.25
N ASP A 221 3.65 1.02 4.24
CA ASP A 221 4.00 0.96 5.65
C ASP A 221 4.01 -0.49 6.14
N GLU A 222 4.57 -0.72 7.34
CA GLU A 222 4.73 -2.06 7.90
C GLU A 222 3.39 -2.78 8.10
N ALA A 223 2.33 -2.06 8.48
CA ALA A 223 1.01 -2.66 8.69
C ALA A 223 0.37 -3.05 7.35
N SER A 224 0.41 -2.18 6.35
CA SER A 224 -0.10 -2.51 5.01
C SER A 224 0.69 -3.63 4.33
N PHE A 225 2.01 -3.67 4.53
CA PHE A 225 2.86 -4.77 4.03
C PHE A 225 2.52 -6.10 4.71
N SER A 226 2.35 -6.10 6.04
CA SER A 226 1.91 -7.29 6.78
C SER A 226 0.55 -7.77 6.30
N PHE A 227 -0.39 -6.85 6.01
CA PHE A 227 -1.69 -7.19 5.47
C PHE A 227 -1.62 -7.74 4.03
N LEU A 228 -0.71 -7.24 3.20
CA LEU A 228 -0.41 -7.81 1.88
C LEU A 228 0.08 -9.27 2.01
N LEU A 229 1.03 -9.53 2.91
CA LEU A 229 1.57 -10.88 3.13
C LEU A 229 0.51 -11.85 3.66
N ASP A 230 -0.34 -11.43 4.60
CA ASP A 230 -1.46 -12.23 5.09
C ASP A 230 -2.44 -12.58 3.96
N LYS A 231 -2.84 -11.60 3.13
CA LYS A 231 -3.70 -11.85 1.96
C LYS A 231 -3.06 -12.78 0.95
N MET A 232 -1.78 -12.59 0.67
CA MET A 232 -1.02 -13.44 -0.25
C MET A 232 -1.03 -14.88 0.25
N ALA A 233 -0.73 -15.10 1.53
CA ALA A 233 -0.70 -16.43 2.15
C ALA A 233 -2.08 -17.10 2.14
N ARG A 234 -3.16 -16.37 2.44
CA ARG A 234 -4.55 -16.88 2.38
C ARG A 234 -4.93 -17.42 1.01
N PHE A 235 -4.39 -16.85 -0.07
CA PHE A 235 -4.64 -17.33 -1.42
C PHE A 235 -3.65 -18.44 -1.83
N PHE A 236 -2.38 -18.31 -1.46
CA PHE A 236 -1.34 -19.26 -1.83
C PHE A 236 -1.48 -20.63 -1.15
N ILE A 237 -1.74 -20.64 0.15
CA ILE A 237 -1.71 -21.88 0.97
C ILE A 237 -2.75 -22.91 0.51
N PRO A 238 -4.03 -22.55 0.29
CA PRO A 238 -5.03 -23.52 -0.20
C PRO A 238 -4.64 -24.12 -1.55
N ARG A 239 -4.06 -23.32 -2.45
CA ARG A 239 -3.63 -23.77 -3.78
C ARG A 239 -2.46 -24.74 -3.71
N LEU A 240 -1.47 -24.43 -2.86
CA LEU A 240 -0.36 -25.34 -2.59
C LEU A 240 -0.87 -26.66 -2.00
N HIS A 241 -1.80 -26.60 -1.06
CA HIS A 241 -2.43 -27.79 -0.46
C HIS A 241 -3.14 -28.65 -1.50
N ASP A 242 -4.01 -28.05 -2.32
CA ASP A 242 -4.75 -28.76 -3.37
C ASP A 242 -3.82 -29.33 -4.45
N LEU A 243 -2.69 -28.68 -4.70
CA LEU A 243 -1.66 -29.16 -5.61
C LEU A 243 -0.94 -30.39 -5.05
N ILE A 244 -0.54 -30.35 -3.77
CA ILE A 244 0.11 -31.49 -3.10
C ILE A 244 -0.81 -32.73 -3.13
N LEU A 245 -2.11 -32.55 -2.88
CA LEU A 245 -3.09 -33.65 -2.92
C LEU A 245 -3.29 -34.25 -4.32
N ARG A 246 -2.94 -33.52 -5.38
CA ARG A 246 -3.03 -33.99 -6.77
C ARG A 246 -1.79 -34.77 -7.23
N LEU A 247 -0.68 -34.74 -6.49
CA LEU A 247 0.53 -35.47 -6.84
C LEU A 247 0.27 -36.99 -6.87
N ARG A 248 0.76 -37.66 -7.92
CA ARG A 248 0.61 -39.11 -8.11
C ARG A 248 1.98 -39.75 -8.32
N ASN A 249 2.08 -41.06 -8.06
CA ASN A 249 3.28 -41.87 -8.26
C ASN A 249 4.49 -41.34 -7.47
N LEU A 250 4.35 -41.31 -6.14
CA LEU A 250 5.40 -40.86 -5.23
C LEU A 250 6.19 -42.06 -4.70
N ALA A 251 7.49 -42.13 -5.04
CA ALA A 251 8.42 -43.06 -4.41
C ALA A 251 8.76 -42.59 -2.98
N HIS A 252 9.17 -43.52 -2.11
CA HIS A 252 9.50 -43.20 -0.70
C HIS A 252 10.54 -42.08 -0.57
N VAL A 253 11.60 -42.10 -1.39
CA VAL A 253 12.63 -41.05 -1.42
C VAL A 253 12.08 -39.72 -1.97
N GLY A 254 11.16 -39.77 -2.94
CA GLY A 254 10.46 -38.60 -3.47
C GLY A 254 9.56 -37.92 -2.44
N ILE A 255 8.89 -38.69 -1.59
CA ILE A 255 8.09 -38.16 -0.46
C ILE A 255 9.00 -37.44 0.53
N ALA A 256 10.14 -38.04 0.88
CA ALA A 256 11.12 -37.41 1.77
C ALA A 256 11.61 -36.07 1.20
N GLN A 257 11.91 -36.01 -0.10
CA GLN A 257 12.29 -34.76 -0.76
C GLN A 257 11.15 -33.72 -0.76
N LEU A 258 9.90 -34.14 -1.03
CA LEU A 258 8.74 -33.24 -0.98
C LEU A 258 8.56 -32.59 0.40
N ILE A 259 8.76 -33.36 1.48
CA ILE A 259 8.69 -32.82 2.85
C ILE A 259 9.76 -31.75 3.07
N VAL A 260 11.00 -32.00 2.62
CA VAL A 260 12.10 -31.03 2.71
C VAL A 260 11.77 -29.76 1.93
N ASP A 261 11.26 -29.90 0.71
CA ASP A 261 10.91 -28.76 -0.14
C ASP A 261 9.78 -27.92 0.45
N VAL A 262 8.72 -28.55 0.97
CA VAL A 262 7.61 -27.84 1.64
C VAL A 262 8.06 -27.15 2.92
N ASP A 263 8.95 -27.78 3.71
CA ASP A 263 9.53 -27.14 4.90
C ASP A 263 10.37 -25.91 4.54
N LYS A 264 11.10 -25.94 3.42
CA LYS A 264 11.82 -24.77 2.91
C LYS A 264 10.87 -23.67 2.45
N ILE A 265 9.82 -23.98 1.69
CA ILE A 265 8.80 -23.00 1.29
C ILE A 265 8.17 -22.35 2.52
N LYS A 266 7.83 -23.15 3.54
CA LYS A 266 7.33 -22.65 4.82
C LYS A 266 8.31 -21.69 5.48
N LYS A 267 9.59 -22.04 5.56
CA LYS A 267 10.63 -21.16 6.13
C LYS A 267 10.74 -19.84 5.36
N ILE A 268 10.75 -19.89 4.03
CA ILE A 268 10.77 -18.69 3.17
C ILE A 268 9.58 -17.80 3.50
N LEU A 269 8.35 -18.34 3.50
CA LEU A 269 7.13 -17.58 3.79
C LEU A 269 7.13 -16.95 5.18
N VAL A 270 7.67 -17.64 6.20
CA VAL A 270 7.76 -17.12 7.58
C VAL A 270 8.80 -16.00 7.69
N ASP A 271 9.87 -16.04 6.89
CA ASP A 271 10.93 -15.03 6.88
C ASP A 271 10.66 -13.83 5.96
N LEU A 272 9.55 -13.85 5.20
CA LEU A 272 9.19 -12.74 4.31
C LEU A 272 9.05 -11.36 5.00
N PRO A 273 8.42 -11.24 6.19
CA PRO A 273 8.29 -9.94 6.86
C PRO A 273 9.65 -9.30 7.18
N SER A 274 10.63 -10.10 7.60
CA SER A 274 12.01 -9.67 7.91
C SER A 274 12.81 -9.37 6.65
N ARG A 275 12.67 -10.20 5.62
CA ARG A 275 13.49 -10.14 4.39
C ARG A 275 13.07 -9.06 3.40
N ALA A 276 11.77 -8.79 3.29
CA ALA A 276 11.22 -7.87 2.30
C ALA A 276 10.49 -6.67 2.92
N GLY A 277 10.59 -6.47 4.23
CA GLY A 277 9.91 -5.38 4.93
C GLY A 277 10.29 -3.98 4.41
N PRO A 278 9.42 -2.97 4.56
CA PRO A 278 9.67 -1.59 4.14
C PRO A 278 10.92 -0.95 4.77
N GLY A 279 11.51 -1.56 5.79
CA GLY A 279 12.80 -1.18 6.40
C GLY A 279 14.04 -1.79 5.75
N ALA A 280 13.92 -2.88 4.98
CA ALA A 280 15.05 -3.53 4.31
C ALA A 280 15.59 -2.71 3.12
N VAL A 281 14.78 -1.77 2.60
CA VAL A 281 15.12 -0.89 1.47
C VAL A 281 15.79 0.42 1.93
N TYR A 282 15.71 0.79 3.22
CA TYR A 282 16.38 2.01 3.72
C TYR A 282 17.91 1.89 3.79
N ASP A 283 18.49 0.70 3.60
CA ASP A 283 19.93 0.52 3.42
C ASP A 283 20.39 0.60 1.95
N ALA A 284 19.51 1.07 1.04
CA ALA A 284 19.87 1.29 -0.36
C ALA A 284 20.72 2.56 -0.60
N ASP A 285 20.89 3.43 0.41
CA ASP A 285 21.87 4.53 0.35
C ASP A 285 23.33 4.06 0.48
N ASN A 286 23.57 2.78 0.84
CA ASN A 286 24.91 2.19 0.84
C ASN A 286 25.37 1.66 -0.54
N VAL A 287 24.52 1.71 -1.58
CA VAL A 287 24.94 1.38 -2.96
C VAL A 287 25.45 2.62 -3.71
N ALA A 288 25.11 3.83 -3.26
CA ALA A 288 25.58 5.08 -3.87
C ALA A 288 26.97 5.54 -3.39
N VAL A 289 27.50 4.98 -2.29
CA VAL A 289 28.83 5.34 -1.75
C VAL A 289 29.96 4.45 -2.32
N SER A 290 29.65 3.21 -2.74
CA SER A 290 30.64 2.30 -3.33
C SER A 290 31.02 2.68 -4.78
N GLY A 291 30.10 3.24 -5.55
CA GLY A 291 30.34 3.68 -6.93
C GLY A 291 31.09 5.01 -7.07
N ARG A 292 31.06 5.87 -6.04
CA ARG A 292 31.72 7.18 -6.05
C ARG A 292 33.14 7.15 -5.48
N ALA A 293 33.46 6.16 -4.64
CA ALA A 293 34.80 5.95 -4.09
C ALA A 293 35.81 5.37 -5.10
N LYS A 294 35.35 4.76 -6.20
CA LYS A 294 36.21 4.18 -7.26
C LYS A 294 36.58 5.13 -8.40
N LEU A 295 36.03 6.35 -8.43
CA LEU A 295 36.36 7.37 -9.44
C LEU A 295 37.25 8.49 -8.91
N LEU A 296 37.66 8.43 -7.63
CA LEU A 296 38.53 9.42 -6.99
C LEU A 296 39.87 8.85 -6.49
N SER A 297 40.18 7.58 -6.74
CA SER A 297 41.48 6.97 -6.40
C SER A 297 42.37 6.63 -7.61
N GLY A 298 41.95 7.01 -8.82
CA GLY A 298 42.72 6.79 -10.06
C GLY A 298 43.34 8.08 -10.56
N GLY A 299 44.39 8.57 -9.90
CA GLY A 299 45.15 9.70 -10.43
C GLY A 299 46.02 10.40 -9.41
N GLU A 300 47.14 9.78 -9.01
CA GLU A 300 48.39 10.47 -8.66
C GLU A 300 49.50 9.43 -8.46
N GLY A 301 50.61 9.60 -9.17
CA GLY A 301 51.80 8.75 -9.01
C GLY A 301 52.53 8.48 -10.32
N GLY A 302 53.20 9.52 -10.83
CA GLY A 302 54.48 9.34 -11.52
C GLY A 302 55.58 9.00 -10.52
#